data_AF-A0A1I0K5T7-F1
#
_entry.id   AF-A0A1I0K5T7-F1
#
_cell.length_a   1.000
_cell.length_b   1.000
_cell.length_c   1.000
_cell.angle_alpha   90.00
_cell.angle_beta   90.00
_cell.angle_gamma   90.00
#
_symmetry.space_group_name_H-M   'P 1'
#
loop_
_entity.id
_entity.type
_entity.pdbx_description
1 polymer ?
#
loop_
_entity_poly.entity_id
_entity_poly.type
_entity_poly.pdbx_seq_one_letter_code
_entity_poly.pdbx_strand_id
1 'polypeptide(L)'
;MTANSHKDGMKAAAAMFEEKFRTQGEAIDRVGARLSSDLEQIAGLQEDMITIAEAHEALLAEQSRERYGLDMHAAVEKCDVIQKELLAGILLSVAAATEEPSALQQAYFSSVLQYLGILYPSSGLSLKSVERIDSRALQKQALHFVLEYKFLERSSFEFIADYEAELACFSIRRDELDQIMAYITLSSQAMGPSGLAEKYRRYAAEEGLDFIETGGEAEGVKDAAFWEQKTEISGLCADLVNVNAYIETGHYLVYENNGLRKIHKAHGKDVLIKSDVYFSNLKRDVQALKDQLFYYDSRSEALFTLDLDTHKEKKLLACKIRHFQVKGHWICYETDETRALNVYDLRSNESTALCYVRLGQKESLHRRQLDVETAKWLFTGTSVFFIPAYDAQPADDVNSSHYLYRYDLSDETVNRVCKITKECEDFADDEEYSRYMGGPLGWFGFGGEIEWVLEDGKVLLLRQSWNQCTLDRMDLNSSAPECETLAKVTGKGILHNGSLFYAEENHPYPLYKLELDSKERVQMGDHCGYAWYGKKRLFKDPEKYHSIHPFQVTGNWLYFKRGQGYDAPVMRVSLDEPMQMTECKVETL
;
A
#
# COMPACT_ATOMS: atom_id res chain seq x y z
N MET A 1 12.48 -80.12 4.95
CA MET A 1 11.47 -79.04 5.08
C MET A 1 11.62 -78.12 3.88
N THR A 2 10.63 -78.10 3.01
CA THR A 2 10.72 -77.70 1.60
C THR A 2 10.29 -76.25 1.37
N ALA A 3 10.94 -75.56 0.43
CA ALA A 3 10.72 -74.16 0.03
C ALA A 3 9.26 -73.75 -0.25
N ASN A 4 8.35 -74.71 -0.45
CA ASN A 4 6.91 -74.46 -0.59
C ASN A 4 6.27 -73.91 0.69
N SER A 5 6.69 -74.33 1.90
CA SER A 5 6.06 -73.83 3.14
C SER A 5 6.34 -72.36 3.42
N HIS A 6 7.46 -71.83 2.91
CA HIS A 6 7.83 -70.42 3.07
C HIS A 6 7.02 -69.51 2.13
N LYS A 7 6.74 -69.99 0.91
CA LYS A 7 5.97 -69.25 -0.09
C LYS A 7 4.48 -69.15 0.29
N ASP A 8 3.94 -70.21 0.88
CA ASP A 8 2.56 -70.22 1.39
C ASP A 8 2.41 -69.33 2.63
N GLY A 9 3.43 -69.29 3.50
CA GLY A 9 3.47 -68.36 4.64
C GLY A 9 3.48 -66.89 4.24
N MET A 10 4.22 -66.51 3.19
CA MET A 10 4.25 -65.13 2.69
C MET A 10 2.94 -64.71 2.03
N LYS A 11 2.24 -65.62 1.33
CA LYS A 11 0.91 -65.34 0.76
C LYS A 11 -0.14 -65.12 1.85
N ALA A 12 -0.12 -65.94 2.90
CA ALA A 12 -1.02 -65.78 4.03
C ALA A 12 -0.77 -64.45 4.77
N ALA A 13 0.50 -64.04 4.93
CA ALA A 13 0.84 -62.75 5.51
C ALA A 13 0.35 -61.57 4.66
N ALA A 14 0.56 -61.61 3.33
CA ALA A 14 0.10 -60.55 2.42
C ALA A 14 -1.42 -60.38 2.45
N ALA A 15 -2.19 -61.47 2.45
CA ALA A 15 -3.64 -61.43 2.55
C ALA A 15 -4.12 -60.80 3.87
N MET A 16 -3.46 -61.10 4.99
CA MET A 16 -3.78 -60.46 6.28
C MET A 16 -3.45 -58.96 6.30
N PHE A 17 -2.43 -58.52 5.56
CA PHE A 17 -2.12 -57.09 5.43
C PHE A 17 -3.14 -56.36 4.56
N GLU A 18 -3.52 -56.92 3.41
CA GLU A 18 -4.54 -56.35 2.54
C GLU A 18 -5.89 -56.20 3.26
N GLU A 19 -6.28 -57.20 4.06
CA GLU A 19 -7.51 -57.14 4.83
C GLU A 19 -7.47 -56.08 5.94
N LYS A 20 -6.31 -55.89 6.59
CA LYS A 20 -6.11 -54.79 7.55
C LYS A 20 -6.19 -53.41 6.89
N PHE A 21 -5.54 -53.22 5.73
CA PHE A 21 -5.59 -51.95 4.99
C PHE A 21 -7.01 -51.63 4.52
N ARG A 22 -7.75 -52.64 4.04
CA ARG A 22 -9.16 -52.49 3.67
C ARG A 22 -10.02 -52.05 4.86
N THR A 23 -9.85 -52.71 6.00
CA THR A 23 -10.59 -52.37 7.22
C THR A 23 -10.26 -50.96 7.72
N GLN A 24 -9.00 -50.53 7.61
CA GLN A 24 -8.59 -49.17 7.96
C GLN A 24 -9.14 -48.13 6.97
N GLY A 25 -9.15 -48.42 5.67
CA GLY A 25 -9.76 -47.55 4.66
C GLY A 25 -11.25 -47.31 4.92
N GLU A 26 -12.01 -48.38 5.15
CA GLU A 26 -13.44 -48.29 5.46
C GLU A 26 -13.74 -47.53 6.78
N ALA A 27 -12.80 -47.53 7.73
CA ALA A 27 -12.91 -46.76 8.96
C ALA A 27 -12.63 -45.27 8.73
N ILE A 28 -11.62 -44.95 7.91
CA ILE A 28 -11.28 -43.57 7.51
C ILE A 28 -12.43 -42.95 6.72
N ASP A 29 -13.01 -43.67 5.76
CA ASP A 29 -14.13 -43.19 4.95
C ASP A 29 -15.36 -42.87 5.82
N ARG A 30 -15.63 -43.71 6.82
CA ARG A 30 -16.71 -43.47 7.79
C ARG A 30 -16.48 -42.22 8.63
N VAL A 31 -15.24 -41.96 9.05
CA VAL A 31 -14.89 -40.74 9.78
C VAL A 31 -15.02 -39.51 8.88
N GLY A 32 -14.53 -39.58 7.64
CA GLY A 32 -14.64 -38.48 6.67
C GLY A 32 -16.08 -38.10 6.34
N ALA A 33 -16.97 -39.09 6.15
CA ALA A 33 -18.39 -38.86 5.91
C ALA A 33 -19.08 -38.19 7.11
N ARG A 34 -18.73 -38.60 8.34
CA ARG A 34 -19.27 -37.98 9.56
C ARG A 34 -18.77 -36.55 9.74
N LEU A 35 -17.48 -36.30 9.48
CA LEU A 35 -16.90 -34.96 9.56
C LEU A 35 -17.58 -33.99 8.59
N SER A 36 -17.87 -34.46 7.37
CA SER A 36 -18.56 -33.64 6.36
C SER A 36 -19.98 -33.27 6.80
N SER A 37 -20.72 -34.23 7.38
CA SER A 37 -22.06 -33.98 7.92
C SER A 37 -22.04 -33.04 9.12
N ASP A 38 -21.04 -33.14 10.00
CA ASP A 38 -20.93 -32.26 11.16
C ASP A 38 -20.60 -30.81 10.72
N LEU A 39 -19.78 -30.64 9.68
CA LEU A 39 -19.46 -29.33 9.10
C LEU A 39 -20.68 -28.65 8.45
N GLU A 40 -21.52 -29.42 7.75
CA GLU A 40 -22.78 -28.89 7.18
C GLU A 40 -23.75 -28.42 8.27
N GLN A 41 -23.83 -29.14 9.41
CA GLN A 41 -24.64 -28.72 10.55
C GLN A 41 -24.10 -27.44 11.21
N ILE A 42 -22.77 -27.31 11.33
CA ILE A 42 -22.14 -26.09 11.86
C ILE A 42 -22.43 -24.88 10.96
N ALA A 43 -22.35 -25.05 9.63
CA ALA A 43 -22.68 -24.00 8.69
C ALA A 43 -24.14 -23.53 8.83
N GLY A 44 -25.09 -24.47 8.97
CA GLY A 44 -26.50 -24.14 9.22
C GLY A 44 -26.73 -23.37 10.52
N LEU A 45 -26.05 -23.74 11.61
CA LEU A 45 -26.13 -23.03 12.88
C LEU A 45 -25.55 -21.59 12.82
N GLN A 46 -24.56 -21.35 11.97
CA GLN A 46 -24.02 -20.00 11.75
C GLN A 46 -25.03 -19.10 11.03
N GLU A 47 -25.74 -19.63 10.04
CA GLU A 47 -26.79 -18.89 9.31
C GLU A 47 -27.98 -18.54 10.22
N ASP A 48 -28.39 -19.48 11.09
CA ASP A 48 -29.42 -19.23 12.11
C ASP A 48 -28.98 -18.15 13.13
N MET A 49 -27.71 -18.16 13.55
CA MET A 49 -27.16 -17.14 14.46
C MET A 49 -27.17 -15.74 13.83
N ILE A 50 -26.84 -15.62 12.55
CA ILE A 50 -26.89 -14.34 11.81
C ILE A 50 -28.32 -13.80 11.81
N THR A 51 -29.29 -14.67 11.47
CA THR A 51 -30.72 -14.31 11.44
C THR A 51 -31.25 -13.87 12.82
N ILE A 52 -30.83 -14.53 13.89
CA ILE A 52 -31.21 -14.15 15.26
C ILE A 52 -30.59 -12.81 15.66
N ALA A 53 -29.33 -12.56 15.30
CA ALA A 53 -28.67 -11.29 15.57
C ALA A 53 -29.39 -10.12 14.85
N GLU A 54 -29.80 -10.32 13.59
CA GLU A 54 -30.57 -9.34 12.81
C GLU A 54 -31.94 -9.04 13.45
N ALA A 55 -32.67 -10.09 13.84
CA ALA A 55 -33.97 -9.92 14.51
C ALA A 55 -33.82 -9.21 15.86
N HIS A 56 -32.75 -9.50 16.61
CA HIS A 56 -32.48 -8.87 17.89
C HIS A 56 -32.06 -7.40 17.73
N GLU A 57 -31.26 -7.07 16.71
CA GLU A 57 -30.87 -5.70 16.40
C GLU A 57 -32.07 -4.86 15.96
N ALA A 58 -32.92 -5.38 15.08
CA ALA A 58 -34.16 -4.71 14.67
C ALA A 58 -35.07 -4.42 15.88
N LEU A 59 -35.17 -5.39 16.81
CA LEU A 59 -35.97 -5.23 18.03
C LEU A 59 -35.34 -4.23 19.01
N LEU A 60 -34.01 -4.17 19.12
CA LEU A 60 -33.31 -3.14 19.90
C LEU A 60 -33.46 -1.75 19.28
N ALA A 61 -33.38 -1.63 17.95
CA ALA A 61 -33.57 -0.39 17.21
C ALA A 61 -35.01 0.13 17.31
N GLU A 62 -35.99 -0.78 17.25
CA GLU A 62 -37.40 -0.44 17.47
C GLU A 62 -37.64 -0.01 18.93
N GLN A 63 -37.12 -0.77 19.90
CA GLN A 63 -37.19 -0.39 21.32
C GLN A 63 -36.47 0.91 21.64
N SER A 64 -35.34 1.22 20.98
CA SER A 64 -34.59 2.45 21.22
C SER A 64 -35.23 3.67 20.56
N ARG A 65 -35.82 3.50 19.36
CA ARG A 65 -36.66 4.51 18.70
C ARG A 65 -37.90 4.81 19.54
N GLU A 66 -38.55 3.79 20.09
CA GLU A 66 -39.78 3.92 20.88
C GLU A 66 -39.53 4.43 22.31
N ARG A 67 -38.47 3.98 23.00
CA ARG A 67 -38.17 4.38 24.39
C ARG A 67 -37.34 5.65 24.52
N TYR A 68 -36.46 5.94 23.56
CA TYR A 68 -35.42 6.97 23.71
C TYR A 68 -35.37 7.97 22.55
N GLY A 69 -36.13 7.75 21.46
CA GLY A 69 -36.10 8.62 20.29
C GLY A 69 -34.74 8.63 19.57
N LEU A 70 -33.95 7.58 19.73
CA LEU A 70 -32.59 7.44 19.19
C LEU A 70 -32.66 6.73 17.83
N ASP A 71 -33.09 7.43 16.78
CA ASP A 71 -33.02 6.91 15.41
C ASP A 71 -31.67 7.28 14.76
N MET A 72 -30.61 6.63 15.25
CA MET A 72 -29.22 6.96 14.92
C MET A 72 -28.91 6.78 13.44
N HIS A 73 -29.54 5.79 12.79
CA HIS A 73 -29.35 5.55 11.36
C HIS A 73 -30.02 6.65 10.53
N ALA A 74 -31.30 6.93 10.77
CA ALA A 74 -32.03 8.00 10.08
C ALA A 74 -31.48 9.41 10.36
N ALA A 75 -30.77 9.60 11.47
CA ALA A 75 -30.09 10.86 11.78
C ALA A 75 -28.87 11.10 10.88
N VAL A 76 -28.07 10.07 10.61
CA VAL A 76 -26.87 10.17 9.77
C VAL A 76 -27.23 10.16 8.27
N GLU A 77 -28.28 9.44 7.88
CA GLU A 77 -28.81 9.46 6.50
C GLU A 77 -29.17 10.90 6.06
N LYS A 78 -29.67 11.72 7.00
CA LYS A 78 -30.03 13.12 6.77
C LYS A 78 -28.86 14.10 6.88
N CYS A 79 -27.67 13.63 7.24
CA CYS A 79 -26.50 14.50 7.36
C CYS A 79 -25.94 14.83 5.98
N ASP A 80 -25.63 16.11 5.75
CA ASP A 80 -24.83 16.50 4.59
C ASP A 80 -23.35 16.11 4.75
N VAL A 81 -22.56 16.31 3.71
CA VAL A 81 -21.14 15.95 3.69
C VAL A 81 -20.36 16.64 4.81
N ILE A 82 -20.61 17.93 5.06
CA ILE A 82 -19.92 18.73 6.08
C ILE A 82 -20.26 18.20 7.48
N GLN A 83 -21.52 17.83 7.70
CA GLN A 83 -21.96 17.25 8.96
C GLN A 83 -21.35 15.86 9.19
N LYS A 84 -21.21 15.04 8.16
CA LYS A 84 -20.52 13.74 8.24
C LYS A 84 -19.03 13.94 8.53
N GLU A 85 -18.37 14.90 7.89
CA GLU A 85 -16.98 15.28 8.15
C GLU A 85 -16.77 15.74 9.59
N LEU A 86 -17.70 16.55 10.10
CA LEU A 86 -17.69 17.02 11.48
C LEU A 86 -17.74 15.86 12.48
N LEU A 87 -18.63 14.88 12.26
CA LEU A 87 -18.72 13.68 13.10
C LEU A 87 -17.43 12.87 13.07
N ALA A 88 -16.85 12.68 11.89
CA ALA A 88 -15.60 11.95 11.71
C ALA A 88 -14.40 12.67 12.36
N GLY A 89 -14.31 14.00 12.22
CA GLY A 89 -13.26 14.81 12.83
C GLY A 89 -13.33 14.84 14.36
N ILE A 90 -14.53 14.81 14.94
CA ILE A 90 -14.73 14.67 16.40
C ILE A 90 -14.21 13.31 16.89
N LEU A 91 -14.61 12.24 16.20
CA LEU A 91 -14.18 10.89 16.57
C LEU A 91 -12.65 10.73 16.42
N LEU A 92 -12.06 11.30 15.36
CA LEU A 92 -10.61 11.31 15.16
C LEU A 92 -9.87 11.98 16.33
N SER A 93 -10.38 13.09 16.86
CA SER A 93 -9.77 13.74 18.01
C SER A 93 -9.78 12.90 19.28
N VAL A 94 -10.86 12.15 19.51
CA VAL A 94 -10.94 11.23 20.65
C VAL A 94 -9.98 10.05 20.45
N ALA A 95 -9.88 9.54 19.23
CA ALA A 95 -8.94 8.49 18.88
C ALA A 95 -7.48 8.94 19.05
N ALA A 96 -7.13 10.11 18.54
CA ALA A 96 -5.78 10.69 18.64
C ALA A 96 -5.39 11.05 20.09
N ALA A 97 -6.36 11.38 20.95
CA ALA A 97 -6.13 11.60 22.38
C ALA A 97 -5.98 10.30 23.19
N THR A 98 -6.14 9.13 22.57
CA THR A 98 -5.99 7.82 23.22
C THR A 98 -4.58 7.30 22.93
N GLU A 99 -3.73 7.19 23.96
CA GLU A 99 -2.31 6.83 23.81
C GLU A 99 -2.11 5.46 23.11
N GLU A 100 -2.90 4.45 23.50
CA GLU A 100 -2.82 3.10 22.94
C GLU A 100 -4.24 2.56 22.65
N PRO A 101 -4.81 2.83 21.46
CA PRO A 101 -6.14 2.37 21.10
C PRO A 101 -6.16 0.86 20.87
N SER A 102 -7.12 0.17 21.48
CA SER A 102 -7.28 -1.28 21.34
C SER A 102 -7.71 -1.69 19.93
N ALA A 103 -7.53 -2.97 19.57
CA ALA A 103 -7.99 -3.50 18.29
C ALA A 103 -9.50 -3.30 18.05
N LEU A 104 -10.30 -3.35 19.12
CA LEU A 104 -11.74 -3.08 19.04
C LEU A 104 -12.03 -1.60 18.74
N GLN A 105 -11.27 -0.68 19.35
CA GLN A 105 -11.38 0.75 19.11
C GLN A 105 -10.98 1.11 17.68
N GLN A 106 -9.89 0.51 17.17
CA GLN A 106 -9.45 0.69 15.78
C GLN A 106 -10.51 0.16 14.80
N ALA A 107 -11.03 -1.05 15.03
CA ALA A 107 -12.08 -1.62 14.18
C ALA A 107 -13.37 -0.79 14.20
N TYR A 108 -13.74 -0.26 15.37
CA TYR A 108 -14.88 0.65 15.51
C TYR A 108 -14.68 1.94 14.73
N PHE A 109 -13.53 2.58 14.89
CA PHE A 109 -13.17 3.83 14.21
C PHE A 109 -13.32 3.69 12.69
N SER A 110 -12.67 2.67 12.11
CA SER A 110 -12.76 2.40 10.67
C SER A 110 -14.19 2.11 10.21
N SER A 111 -14.97 1.36 11.02
CA SER A 111 -16.36 1.03 10.68
C SER A 111 -17.26 2.26 10.68
N VAL A 112 -17.07 3.20 11.61
CA VAL A 112 -17.81 4.46 11.65
C VAL A 112 -17.41 5.37 10.49
N LEU A 113 -16.12 5.48 10.15
CA LEU A 113 -15.68 6.26 8.98
C LEU A 113 -16.30 5.74 7.69
N GLN A 114 -16.31 4.42 7.50
CA GLN A 114 -16.96 3.78 6.37
C GLN A 114 -18.46 4.07 6.33
N TYR A 115 -19.13 3.99 7.46
CA TYR A 115 -20.55 4.34 7.59
C TYR A 115 -20.85 5.81 7.26
N LEU A 116 -19.94 6.72 7.59
CA LEU A 116 -20.05 8.13 7.22
C LEU A 116 -19.67 8.39 5.75
N GLY A 117 -19.17 7.40 5.02
CA GLY A 117 -18.69 7.56 3.64
C GLY A 117 -17.39 8.38 3.54
N ILE A 118 -16.59 8.39 4.61
CA ILE A 118 -15.36 9.21 4.71
C ILE A 118 -14.14 8.30 4.69
N LEU A 119 -13.27 8.49 3.70
CA LEU A 119 -11.99 7.77 3.62
C LEU A 119 -10.95 8.37 4.58
N TYR A 120 -10.86 9.70 4.60
CA TYR A 120 -9.90 10.44 5.40
C TYR A 120 -10.62 11.62 6.05
N PRO A 121 -10.92 11.58 7.36
CA PRO A 121 -11.44 12.75 8.05
C PRO A 121 -10.47 13.92 7.88
N SER A 122 -11.00 15.09 7.53
CA SER A 122 -10.27 16.35 7.69
C SER A 122 -9.86 16.45 9.16
N SER A 123 -8.63 16.93 9.40
CA SER A 123 -7.92 16.96 10.70
C SER A 123 -8.77 16.94 11.98
N GLY A 124 -8.24 16.31 13.03
CA GLY A 124 -8.93 16.19 14.33
C GLY A 124 -9.47 17.53 14.83
N LEU A 125 -10.78 17.60 15.06
CA LEU A 125 -11.45 18.79 15.57
C LEU A 125 -11.39 18.86 17.10
N SER A 126 -11.02 19.99 17.67
CA SER A 126 -11.09 20.17 19.13
C SER A 126 -12.50 19.85 19.63
N LEU A 127 -12.63 19.04 20.68
CA LEU A 127 -13.94 18.70 21.27
C LEU A 127 -14.73 19.94 21.70
N LYS A 128 -14.05 21.05 22.02
CA LYS A 128 -14.69 22.34 22.30
C LYS A 128 -15.44 22.93 21.11
N SER A 129 -15.13 22.50 19.88
CA SER A 129 -15.85 22.91 18.68
C SER A 129 -17.26 22.32 18.58
N VAL A 130 -17.55 21.24 19.34
CA VAL A 130 -18.88 20.61 19.42
C VAL A 130 -19.93 21.58 19.95
N GLU A 131 -19.55 22.52 20.83
CA GLU A 131 -20.44 23.57 21.34
C GLU A 131 -21.02 24.46 20.22
N ARG A 132 -20.33 24.54 19.07
CA ARG A 132 -20.73 25.34 17.92
C ARG A 132 -21.68 24.62 16.96
N ILE A 133 -22.02 23.36 17.25
CA ILE A 133 -22.94 22.57 16.42
C ILE A 133 -24.37 22.96 16.76
N ASP A 134 -25.04 23.69 15.87
CA ASP A 134 -26.42 24.13 16.11
C ASP A 134 -27.43 22.96 16.18
N SER A 135 -27.10 21.83 15.56
CA SER A 135 -27.94 20.63 15.55
C SER A 135 -27.73 19.79 16.79
N ARG A 136 -28.71 19.82 17.72
CA ARG A 136 -28.74 18.93 18.89
C ARG A 136 -28.76 17.44 18.50
N ALA A 137 -29.35 17.09 17.37
CA ALA A 137 -29.34 15.71 16.87
C ALA A 137 -27.91 15.27 16.48
N LEU A 138 -27.16 16.17 15.82
CA LEU A 138 -25.78 15.91 15.43
C LEU A 138 -24.84 15.85 16.64
N GLN A 139 -25.03 16.73 17.64
CA GLN A 139 -24.30 16.63 18.91
C GLN A 139 -24.55 15.29 19.62
N LYS A 140 -25.80 14.80 19.62
CA LYS A 140 -26.14 13.48 20.18
C LYS A 140 -25.46 12.35 19.44
N GLN A 141 -25.41 12.42 18.11
CA GLN A 141 -24.72 11.43 17.28
C GLN A 141 -23.22 11.42 17.55
N ALA A 142 -22.60 12.60 17.61
CA ALA A 142 -21.19 12.75 17.97
C ALA A 142 -20.90 12.15 19.35
N LEU A 143 -21.72 12.49 20.35
CA LEU A 143 -21.57 11.95 21.70
C LEU A 143 -21.68 10.42 21.71
N HIS A 144 -22.64 9.86 20.95
CA HIS A 144 -22.80 8.41 20.84
C HIS A 144 -21.53 7.75 20.32
N PHE A 145 -20.97 8.24 19.22
CA PHE A 145 -19.72 7.69 18.65
C PHE A 145 -18.57 7.75 19.64
N VAL A 146 -18.42 8.88 20.34
CA VAL A 146 -17.39 9.07 21.36
C VAL A 146 -17.55 8.09 22.53
N LEU A 147 -18.78 7.94 23.04
CA LEU A 147 -19.05 7.06 24.18
C LEU A 147 -18.88 5.59 23.82
N GLU A 148 -19.27 5.15 22.63
CA GLU A 148 -19.02 3.78 22.18
C GLU A 148 -17.53 3.50 22.03
N TYR A 149 -16.80 4.42 21.39
CA TYR A 149 -15.35 4.30 21.24
C TYR A 149 -14.62 4.20 22.59
N LYS A 150 -14.98 5.04 23.56
CA LYS A 150 -14.39 4.98 24.91
C LYS A 150 -14.86 3.77 25.72
N PHE A 151 -16.12 3.36 25.56
CA PHE A 151 -16.63 2.13 26.18
C PHE A 151 -15.82 0.91 25.75
N LEU A 152 -15.39 0.83 24.48
CA LEU A 152 -14.58 -0.30 23.97
C LEU A 152 -13.17 -0.41 24.60
N GLU A 153 -12.68 0.60 25.32
CA GLU A 153 -11.40 0.52 26.03
C GLU A 153 -11.46 -0.48 27.18
N ARG A 154 -12.53 -0.42 27.99
CA ARG A 154 -12.65 -1.19 29.26
C ARG A 154 -13.98 -1.91 29.42
N SER A 155 -14.85 -1.86 28.41
CA SER A 155 -16.24 -2.35 28.48
C SER A 155 -17.02 -1.77 29.68
N SER A 156 -16.72 -0.52 30.03
CA SER A 156 -17.33 0.20 31.16
C SER A 156 -17.40 1.70 30.89
N PHE A 157 -18.24 2.40 31.67
CA PHE A 157 -18.36 3.86 31.64
C PHE A 157 -17.62 4.57 32.79
N GLU A 158 -16.67 3.89 33.43
CA GLU A 158 -15.92 4.47 34.56
C GLU A 158 -15.14 5.73 34.14
N PHE A 159 -14.74 5.82 32.87
CA PHE A 159 -14.05 6.97 32.29
C PHE A 159 -14.88 8.27 32.32
N ILE A 160 -16.21 8.20 32.52
CA ILE A 160 -17.06 9.39 32.51
C ILE A 160 -16.68 10.39 33.60
N ALA A 161 -16.23 9.91 34.76
CA ALA A 161 -15.78 10.80 35.83
C ALA A 161 -14.55 11.61 35.41
N ASP A 162 -13.64 10.99 34.66
CA ASP A 162 -12.41 11.62 34.17
C ASP A 162 -12.65 12.47 32.90
N TYR A 163 -13.81 12.31 32.25
CA TYR A 163 -14.17 12.96 30.98
C TYR A 163 -15.26 14.03 31.14
N GLU A 164 -15.59 14.42 32.37
CA GLU A 164 -16.71 15.33 32.65
C GLU A 164 -16.54 16.71 31.99
N ALA A 165 -15.30 17.20 31.87
CA ALA A 165 -14.99 18.48 31.24
C ALA A 165 -15.25 18.47 29.72
N GLU A 166 -14.94 17.37 29.05
CA GLU A 166 -15.17 17.15 27.63
C GLU A 166 -16.64 16.88 27.34
N LEU A 167 -17.32 16.13 28.23
CA LEU A 167 -18.77 15.90 28.13
C LEU A 167 -19.57 17.19 28.27
N ALA A 168 -19.08 18.17 29.03
CA ALA A 168 -19.71 19.49 29.16
C ALA A 168 -19.78 20.26 27.83
N CYS A 169 -18.93 19.95 26.86
CA CYS A 169 -18.99 20.56 25.51
C CYS A 169 -20.20 20.08 24.69
N PHE A 170 -20.82 18.97 25.08
CA PHE A 170 -22.05 18.49 24.47
C PHE A 170 -23.23 19.14 25.20
N SER A 171 -24.10 19.86 24.49
CA SER A 171 -25.32 20.47 25.05
C SER A 171 -26.42 19.42 25.25
N ILE A 172 -26.09 18.34 25.96
CA ILE A 172 -26.91 17.15 26.16
C ILE A 172 -27.27 17.05 27.64
N ARG A 173 -28.55 16.77 27.92
CA ARG A 173 -29.02 16.68 29.30
C ARG A 173 -28.57 15.36 29.93
N ARG A 174 -28.47 15.31 31.26
CA ARG A 174 -28.06 14.10 31.99
C ARG A 174 -28.94 12.89 31.69
N ASP A 175 -30.25 13.10 31.57
CA ASP A 175 -31.20 12.04 31.21
C ASP A 175 -30.95 11.45 29.82
N GLU A 176 -30.48 12.27 28.87
CA GLU A 176 -30.15 11.81 27.52
C GLU A 176 -28.80 11.07 27.48
N LEU A 177 -27.83 11.52 28.27
CA LEU A 177 -26.56 10.82 28.46
C LEU A 177 -26.80 9.42 29.04
N ASP A 178 -27.60 9.32 30.10
CA ASP A 178 -27.94 8.04 30.74
C ASP A 178 -28.65 7.08 29.76
N GLN A 179 -29.47 7.61 28.85
CA GLN A 179 -30.13 6.82 27.79
C GLN A 179 -29.13 6.29 26.76
N ILE A 180 -28.19 7.11 26.31
CA ILE A 180 -27.14 6.67 25.38
C ILE A 180 -26.30 5.58 26.02
N MET A 181 -25.89 5.75 27.29
CA MET A 181 -25.11 4.74 28.02
C MET A 181 -25.88 3.42 28.19
N ALA A 182 -27.17 3.49 28.53
CA ALA A 182 -28.01 2.31 28.64
C ALA A 182 -28.13 1.58 27.30
N TYR A 183 -28.29 2.32 26.19
CA TYR A 183 -28.34 1.76 24.84
C TYR A 183 -27.05 1.05 24.45
N ILE A 184 -25.89 1.68 24.68
CA ILE A 184 -24.58 1.08 24.38
C ILE A 184 -24.37 -0.20 25.20
N THR A 185 -24.74 -0.16 26.48
CA THR A 185 -24.64 -1.32 27.38
C THR A 185 -25.49 -2.49 26.86
N LEU A 186 -26.75 -2.23 26.50
CA LEU A 186 -27.66 -3.24 25.95
C LEU A 186 -27.14 -3.79 24.61
N SER A 187 -26.67 -2.91 23.73
CA SER A 187 -26.11 -3.29 22.42
C SER A 187 -24.87 -4.17 22.58
N SER A 188 -23.98 -3.83 23.50
CA SER A 188 -22.78 -4.62 23.80
C SER A 188 -23.12 -5.96 24.45
N GLN A 189 -24.11 -6.02 25.34
CA GLN A 189 -24.56 -7.28 25.95
C GLN A 189 -25.19 -8.23 24.92
N ALA A 190 -25.89 -7.68 23.93
CA ALA A 190 -26.57 -8.45 22.89
C ALA A 190 -25.61 -8.99 21.82
N MET A 191 -24.71 -8.13 21.32
CA MET A 191 -23.89 -8.45 20.14
C MET A 191 -22.40 -8.68 20.49
N GLY A 192 -22.03 -8.52 21.76
CA GLY A 192 -20.64 -8.46 22.20
C GLY A 192 -19.96 -7.13 21.85
N PRO A 193 -18.76 -6.86 22.41
CA PRO A 193 -18.00 -5.65 22.11
C PRO A 193 -17.66 -5.47 20.63
N SER A 194 -17.35 -6.56 19.91
CA SER A 194 -17.08 -6.52 18.47
C SER A 194 -18.31 -6.15 17.64
N GLY A 195 -19.51 -6.51 18.11
CA GLY A 195 -20.77 -6.18 17.45
C GLY A 195 -21.06 -4.68 17.38
N LEU A 196 -20.53 -3.88 18.31
CA LEU A 196 -20.64 -2.41 18.26
C LEU A 196 -19.93 -1.80 17.05
N ALA A 197 -18.85 -2.42 16.57
CA ALA A 197 -18.16 -2.00 15.35
C ALA A 197 -18.86 -2.57 14.11
N GLU A 198 -19.29 -3.84 14.16
CA GLU A 198 -19.88 -4.54 13.03
C GLU A 198 -21.19 -3.89 12.52
N LYS A 199 -22.03 -3.37 13.41
CA LYS A 199 -23.29 -2.70 13.04
C LYS A 199 -23.09 -1.56 12.01
N TYR A 200 -22.01 -0.78 12.15
CA TYR A 200 -21.74 0.34 11.24
C TYR A 200 -21.27 -0.14 9.86
N ARG A 201 -20.54 -1.27 9.80
CA ARG A 201 -20.19 -1.90 8.52
C ARG A 201 -21.43 -2.38 7.77
N ARG A 202 -22.44 -2.88 8.47
CA ARG A 202 -23.71 -3.30 7.86
C ARG A 202 -24.48 -2.11 7.30
N TYR A 203 -24.64 -1.03 8.07
CA TYR A 203 -25.29 0.19 7.56
C TYR A 203 -24.57 0.78 6.34
N ALA A 204 -23.23 0.74 6.31
CA ALA A 204 -22.47 1.18 5.14
C ALA A 204 -22.74 0.32 3.89
N ALA A 205 -22.90 -1.00 4.06
CA ALA A 205 -23.20 -1.92 2.97
C ALA A 205 -24.63 -1.77 2.43
N GLU A 206 -25.59 -1.48 3.30
CA GLU A 206 -27.00 -1.25 2.93
C GLU A 206 -27.20 0.04 2.13
N GLU A 207 -26.44 1.09 2.43
CA GLU A 207 -26.57 2.38 1.74
C GLU A 207 -25.80 2.49 0.42
N GLY A 208 -24.93 1.52 0.10
CA GLY A 208 -24.16 1.54 -1.16
C GLY A 208 -23.33 2.81 -1.35
N LEU A 209 -22.74 3.33 -0.26
CA LEU A 209 -22.11 4.66 -0.23
C LEU A 209 -20.84 4.74 -1.09
N ASP A 210 -20.77 5.79 -1.92
CA ASP A 210 -19.54 6.23 -2.60
C ASP A 210 -18.68 7.05 -1.63
N PHE A 211 -17.38 6.73 -1.54
CA PHE A 211 -16.47 7.38 -0.59
C PHE A 211 -16.07 8.80 -1.02
N ILE A 212 -16.03 9.72 -0.05
CA ILE A 212 -15.60 11.11 -0.23
C ILE A 212 -14.13 11.25 0.20
N GLU A 213 -13.28 11.69 -0.73
CA GLU A 213 -11.89 12.11 -0.46
C GLU A 213 -11.87 13.62 -0.22
N THR A 214 -11.57 14.08 0.99
CA THR A 214 -11.53 15.51 1.33
C THR A 214 -10.09 16.00 1.40
N GLY A 215 -9.70 16.84 0.44
CA GLY A 215 -8.42 17.55 0.45
C GLY A 215 -8.53 18.83 1.30
N GLY A 216 -7.90 18.83 2.46
CA GLY A 216 -7.75 20.03 3.30
C GLY A 216 -6.32 20.11 3.84
N GLU A 217 -5.55 21.06 3.34
CA GLU A 217 -4.27 21.45 3.91
C GLU A 217 -4.51 22.23 5.22
N ALA A 218 -4.05 21.71 6.35
CA ALA A 218 -3.96 22.49 7.58
C ALA A 218 -2.78 22.03 8.46
N GLU A 219 -1.89 22.99 8.73
CA GLU A 219 -0.74 22.89 9.64
C GLU A 219 -1.16 22.46 11.06
N GLY A 220 -0.39 21.55 11.66
CA GLY A 220 -0.29 21.47 13.12
C GLY A 220 -1.00 20.32 13.83
N VAL A 221 -1.41 19.24 13.14
CA VAL A 221 -1.81 17.99 13.80
C VAL A 221 -0.85 16.89 13.34
N LYS A 222 -0.16 16.26 14.29
CA LYS A 222 0.61 15.04 14.02
C LYS A 222 -0.33 13.98 13.46
N ASP A 223 0.02 13.54 12.25
CA ASP A 223 -0.25 12.22 11.69
C ASP A 223 -1.73 11.86 11.46
N ALA A 224 -2.28 12.37 10.35
CA ALA A 224 -3.44 11.77 9.67
C ALA A 224 -3.05 10.57 8.78
N ALA A 225 -1.91 9.92 9.06
CA ALA A 225 -1.49 8.64 8.48
C ALA A 225 -1.98 7.43 9.32
N PHE A 226 -2.94 7.64 10.23
CA PHE A 226 -3.05 6.81 11.43
C PHE A 226 -3.66 5.42 11.26
N TRP A 227 -4.42 5.08 10.19
CA TRP A 227 -4.94 3.70 10.02
C TRP A 227 -5.20 3.31 8.56
N GLU A 228 -4.17 3.18 7.73
CA GLU A 228 -4.29 2.25 6.60
C GLU A 228 -4.36 0.83 7.19
N GLN A 229 -5.56 0.24 7.24
CA GLN A 229 -5.69 -1.21 7.30
C GLN A 229 -5.10 -1.78 5.99
N LYS A 230 -3.77 -1.93 5.95
CA LYS A 230 -3.13 -2.90 5.07
C LYS A 230 -3.68 -4.25 5.52
N THR A 231 -4.73 -4.73 4.85
CA THR A 231 -5.22 -6.10 5.02
C THR A 231 -4.00 -7.01 4.91
N GLU A 232 -3.62 -7.65 6.01
CA GLU A 232 -2.44 -8.51 6.06
C GLU A 232 -2.48 -9.47 4.88
N ILE A 233 -1.49 -9.38 4.00
CA ILE A 233 -1.32 -10.35 2.93
C ILE A 233 -1.01 -11.67 3.63
N SER A 234 -1.91 -12.66 3.51
CA SER A 234 -1.64 -13.98 4.08
C SER A 234 -0.32 -14.51 3.54
N GLY A 235 0.47 -15.20 4.38
CA GLY A 235 1.76 -15.75 3.95
C GLY A 235 1.65 -16.64 2.69
N LEU A 236 0.49 -17.28 2.51
CA LEU A 236 0.16 -18.09 1.34
C LEU A 236 0.00 -17.23 0.06
N CYS A 237 -0.60 -16.04 0.15
CA CYS A 237 -0.65 -15.09 -0.96
C CYS A 237 0.74 -14.57 -1.31
N ALA A 238 1.58 -14.28 -0.32
CA ALA A 238 2.92 -13.76 -0.55
C ALA A 238 3.81 -14.81 -1.26
N ASP A 239 3.72 -16.08 -0.87
CA ASP A 239 4.50 -17.17 -1.49
C ASP A 239 4.09 -17.48 -2.94
N LEU A 240 2.79 -17.40 -3.27
CA LEU A 240 2.26 -17.62 -4.63
C LEU A 240 2.73 -16.54 -5.61
N VAL A 241 2.83 -15.31 -5.14
CA VAL A 241 3.05 -14.14 -6.00
C VAL A 241 4.55 -13.85 -6.17
N ASN A 242 5.39 -14.23 -5.21
CA ASN A 242 6.84 -13.98 -5.18
C ASN A 242 7.64 -14.59 -6.36
N VAL A 243 7.05 -15.47 -7.17
CA VAL A 243 7.69 -15.98 -8.40
C VAL A 243 7.66 -14.94 -9.54
N ASN A 244 6.72 -13.99 -9.48
CA ASN A 244 6.48 -13.01 -10.52
C ASN A 244 6.49 -11.58 -9.94
N ALA A 245 6.86 -10.60 -10.76
CA ALA A 245 6.57 -9.21 -10.40
C ALA A 245 5.05 -9.05 -10.20
N TYR A 246 4.64 -8.28 -9.20
CA TYR A 246 3.23 -8.07 -8.90
C TYR A 246 2.94 -6.62 -8.50
N ILE A 247 1.65 -6.30 -8.50
CA ILE A 247 1.10 -5.01 -8.13
C ILE A 247 0.10 -5.24 -7.02
N GLU A 248 0.26 -4.48 -5.94
CA GLU A 248 -0.67 -4.50 -4.83
C GLU A 248 -1.79 -3.49 -5.08
N THR A 249 -3.03 -3.92 -4.85
CA THR A 249 -4.25 -3.09 -4.90
C THR A 249 -4.91 -3.08 -3.53
N GLY A 250 -6.12 -2.53 -3.39
CA GLY A 250 -6.88 -2.61 -2.14
C GLY A 250 -7.10 -4.07 -1.72
N HIS A 251 -7.79 -4.83 -2.59
CA HIS A 251 -8.23 -6.19 -2.27
C HIS A 251 -7.44 -7.30 -2.96
N TYR A 252 -6.61 -6.96 -3.95
CA TYR A 252 -5.92 -7.94 -4.80
C TYR A 252 -4.40 -7.78 -4.85
N LEU A 253 -3.73 -8.89 -5.14
CA LEU A 253 -2.39 -8.92 -5.71
C LEU A 253 -2.52 -9.30 -7.18
N VAL A 254 -1.99 -8.48 -8.07
CA VAL A 254 -2.05 -8.70 -9.53
C VAL A 254 -0.67 -9.06 -10.04
N TYR A 255 -0.57 -10.13 -10.82
CA TYR A 255 0.71 -10.61 -11.35
C TYR A 255 0.54 -11.22 -12.74
N GLU A 256 1.65 -11.39 -13.44
CA GLU A 256 1.69 -12.03 -14.75
C GLU A 256 2.18 -13.47 -14.63
N ASN A 257 1.37 -14.43 -15.08
CA ASN A 257 1.75 -15.84 -15.23
C ASN A 257 0.86 -16.50 -16.29
N ASN A 258 1.38 -16.63 -17.51
CA ASN A 258 0.62 -17.07 -18.69
C ASN A 258 -0.68 -16.24 -18.89
N GLY A 259 -0.55 -14.92 -18.71
CA GLY A 259 -1.65 -13.96 -18.67
C GLY A 259 -1.68 -13.15 -17.39
N LEU A 260 -2.51 -12.12 -17.36
CA LEU A 260 -2.71 -11.26 -16.21
C LEU A 260 -3.68 -11.93 -15.23
N ARG A 261 -3.24 -12.13 -13.99
CA ARG A 261 -3.98 -12.81 -12.93
C ARG A 261 -4.12 -11.92 -11.71
N LYS A 262 -5.13 -12.19 -10.89
CA LYS A 262 -5.29 -11.59 -9.56
C LYS A 262 -5.52 -12.65 -8.50
N ILE A 263 -4.97 -12.42 -7.31
CA ILE A 263 -5.27 -13.16 -6.09
C ILE A 263 -5.95 -12.22 -5.12
N HIS A 264 -7.12 -12.59 -4.60
CA HIS A 264 -7.78 -11.81 -3.54
C HIS A 264 -7.06 -12.01 -2.20
N LYS A 265 -6.66 -10.92 -1.54
CA LYS A 265 -5.83 -10.95 -0.31
C LYS A 265 -6.49 -11.72 0.84
N ALA A 266 -7.80 -11.54 1.03
CA ALA A 266 -8.52 -12.15 2.16
C ALA A 266 -8.64 -13.68 2.09
N HIS A 267 -8.76 -14.26 0.89
CA HIS A 267 -9.09 -15.69 0.74
C HIS A 267 -8.19 -16.43 -0.25
N GLY A 268 -7.16 -15.78 -0.81
CA GLY A 268 -6.15 -16.41 -1.65
C GLY A 268 -6.65 -16.96 -2.99
N LYS A 269 -7.86 -16.60 -3.44
CA LYS A 269 -8.41 -17.13 -4.70
C LYS A 269 -7.70 -16.47 -5.88
N ASP A 270 -6.97 -17.28 -6.64
CA ASP A 270 -6.37 -16.92 -7.91
C ASP A 270 -7.40 -16.96 -9.04
N VAL A 271 -7.44 -15.89 -9.84
CA VAL A 271 -8.34 -15.71 -10.98
C VAL A 271 -7.54 -15.16 -12.16
N LEU A 272 -7.58 -15.86 -13.30
CA LEU A 272 -7.10 -15.32 -14.57
C LEU A 272 -8.04 -14.20 -15.03
N ILE A 273 -7.50 -12.99 -15.20
CA ILE A 273 -8.25 -11.84 -15.70
C ILE A 273 -8.23 -11.83 -17.23
N LYS A 274 -7.04 -11.98 -17.83
CA LYS A 274 -6.87 -11.89 -19.28
C LYS A 274 -5.66 -12.71 -19.74
N SER A 275 -5.85 -13.56 -20.75
CA SER A 275 -4.78 -14.40 -21.31
C SER A 275 -3.87 -13.65 -22.29
N ASP A 276 -4.38 -12.60 -22.93
CA ASP A 276 -3.76 -12.01 -24.14
C ASP A 276 -3.06 -10.67 -23.88
N VAL A 277 -2.84 -10.32 -22.62
CA VAL A 277 -2.05 -9.14 -22.25
C VAL A 277 -0.63 -9.60 -21.95
N TYR A 278 0.32 -8.95 -22.60
CA TYR A 278 1.74 -9.20 -22.41
C TYR A 278 2.38 -7.90 -21.95
N PHE A 279 2.97 -7.92 -20.76
CA PHE A 279 3.71 -6.78 -20.24
C PHE A 279 5.20 -6.99 -20.50
N SER A 280 5.88 -5.96 -21.00
CA SER A 280 7.34 -6.05 -21.12
C SER A 280 8.00 -5.98 -19.75
N ASN A 281 7.38 -5.22 -18.84
CA ASN A 281 7.73 -5.13 -17.45
C ASN A 281 6.50 -4.68 -16.64
N LEU A 282 5.90 -5.59 -15.87
CA LEU A 282 4.69 -5.32 -15.10
C LEU A 282 4.82 -4.09 -14.18
N LYS A 283 5.98 -3.89 -13.51
CA LYS A 283 6.17 -2.75 -12.58
C LYS A 283 6.25 -1.40 -13.30
N ARG A 284 6.69 -1.40 -14.55
CA ARG A 284 6.85 -0.18 -15.36
C ARG A 284 5.60 0.14 -16.15
N ASP A 285 4.97 -0.89 -16.70
CA ASP A 285 3.90 -0.76 -17.70
C ASP A 285 2.51 -0.77 -17.04
N VAL A 286 2.43 -1.03 -15.73
CA VAL A 286 1.18 -1.14 -15.00
C VAL A 286 1.26 -0.38 -13.66
N GLN A 287 0.18 0.31 -13.32
CA GLN A 287 -0.04 1.00 -12.06
C GLN A 287 -1.41 0.57 -11.51
N ALA A 288 -1.62 0.69 -10.21
CA ALA A 288 -2.92 0.44 -9.58
C ALA A 288 -3.39 1.65 -8.78
N LEU A 289 -4.70 1.86 -8.79
CA LEU A 289 -5.39 2.77 -7.88
C LEU A 289 -6.67 2.09 -7.41
N LYS A 290 -6.77 1.84 -6.10
CA LYS A 290 -7.83 0.98 -5.53
C LYS A 290 -7.81 -0.36 -6.27
N ASP A 291 -8.96 -0.86 -6.73
CA ASP A 291 -9.06 -2.10 -7.51
C ASP A 291 -9.17 -1.86 -9.03
N GLN A 292 -8.64 -0.73 -9.49
CA GLN A 292 -8.47 -0.46 -10.92
C GLN A 292 -7.00 -0.54 -11.30
N LEU A 293 -6.73 -1.30 -12.36
CA LEU A 293 -5.43 -1.33 -13.01
C LEU A 293 -5.38 -0.31 -14.14
N PHE A 294 -4.25 0.34 -14.28
CA PHE A 294 -3.91 1.20 -15.40
C PHE A 294 -2.71 0.57 -16.08
N TYR A 295 -2.78 0.36 -17.38
CA TYR A 295 -1.70 -0.31 -18.08
C TYR A 295 -1.52 0.18 -19.50
N TYR A 296 -0.28 0.12 -19.98
CA TYR A 296 0.08 0.47 -21.34
C TYR A 296 0.25 -0.79 -22.19
N ASP A 297 -0.52 -0.93 -23.27
CA ASP A 297 -0.32 -2.00 -24.27
C ASP A 297 0.49 -1.46 -25.44
N SER A 298 1.77 -1.83 -25.49
CA SER A 298 2.72 -1.43 -26.52
C SER A 298 2.34 -1.87 -27.93
N ARG A 299 1.53 -2.90 -28.11
CA ARG A 299 1.07 -3.36 -29.44
C ARG A 299 0.01 -2.43 -30.03
N SER A 300 -0.84 -1.89 -29.15
CA SER A 300 -1.91 -0.96 -29.53
C SER A 300 -1.55 0.51 -29.33
N GLU A 301 -0.36 0.76 -28.75
CA GLU A 301 0.17 2.07 -28.40
C GLU A 301 -0.86 2.91 -27.65
N ALA A 302 -1.41 2.31 -26.59
CA ALA A 302 -2.51 2.89 -25.85
C ALA A 302 -2.47 2.56 -24.37
N LEU A 303 -2.97 3.52 -23.58
CA LEU A 303 -3.20 3.36 -22.15
C LEU A 303 -4.64 2.91 -21.91
N PHE A 304 -4.80 1.92 -21.04
CA PHE A 304 -6.08 1.35 -20.65
C PHE A 304 -6.25 1.46 -19.14
N THR A 305 -7.52 1.42 -18.72
CA THR A 305 -7.90 1.05 -17.36
C THR A 305 -8.69 -0.25 -17.39
N LEU A 306 -8.54 -1.07 -16.36
CA LEU A 306 -9.18 -2.35 -16.16
C LEU A 306 -9.69 -2.45 -14.73
N ASP A 307 -11.01 -2.56 -14.61
CA ASP A 307 -11.67 -2.80 -13.33
C ASP A 307 -11.48 -4.26 -12.92
N LEU A 308 -10.84 -4.51 -11.77
CA LEU A 308 -10.47 -5.85 -11.36
C LEU A 308 -11.68 -6.71 -11.00
N ASP A 309 -12.78 -6.13 -10.54
CA ASP A 309 -13.97 -6.87 -10.11
C ASP A 309 -14.82 -7.30 -11.29
N THR A 310 -15.07 -6.37 -12.21
CA THR A 310 -15.96 -6.56 -13.35
C THR A 310 -15.24 -7.02 -14.62
N HIS A 311 -13.91 -6.96 -14.63
CA HIS A 311 -13.03 -7.21 -15.79
C HIS A 311 -13.35 -6.32 -16.98
N LYS A 312 -14.00 -5.17 -16.74
CA LYS A 312 -14.31 -4.20 -17.78
C LYS A 312 -13.10 -3.33 -18.06
N GLU A 313 -12.75 -3.26 -19.34
CA GLU A 313 -11.63 -2.50 -19.84
C GLU A 313 -12.10 -1.25 -20.58
N LYS A 314 -11.39 -0.14 -20.38
CA LYS A 314 -11.64 1.13 -21.07
C LYS A 314 -10.33 1.69 -21.59
N LYS A 315 -10.29 2.00 -22.88
CA LYS A 315 -9.18 2.74 -23.49
C LYS A 315 -9.23 4.20 -23.02
N LEU A 316 -8.11 4.69 -22.48
CA LEU A 316 -7.98 6.06 -21.99
C LEU A 316 -7.27 6.95 -23.02
N LEU A 317 -6.09 6.53 -23.47
CA LEU A 317 -5.23 7.31 -24.36
C LEU A 317 -4.74 6.47 -25.52
N ALA A 318 -4.56 7.08 -26.69
CA ALA A 318 -4.02 6.46 -27.90
C ALA A 318 -2.72 7.17 -28.31
N CYS A 319 -1.66 6.95 -27.55
CA CYS A 319 -0.33 7.50 -27.81
C CYS A 319 0.76 6.57 -27.29
N LYS A 320 1.97 6.67 -27.87
CA LYS A 320 3.13 5.94 -27.36
C LYS A 320 3.59 6.53 -26.05
N ILE A 321 3.57 5.72 -24.99
CA ILE A 321 3.97 6.12 -23.64
C ILE A 321 5.25 5.39 -23.26
N ARG A 322 6.22 6.13 -22.69
CA ARG A 322 7.45 5.56 -22.15
C ARG A 322 7.33 5.20 -20.67
N HIS A 323 6.66 6.05 -19.91
CA HIS A 323 6.42 5.90 -18.49
C HIS A 323 5.15 6.64 -18.09
N PHE A 324 4.42 6.13 -17.09
CA PHE A 324 3.29 6.81 -16.50
C PHE A 324 3.15 6.46 -15.01
N GLN A 325 2.49 7.35 -14.27
CA GLN A 325 2.13 7.19 -12.87
C GLN A 325 0.69 7.66 -12.67
N VAL A 326 -0.03 7.00 -11.78
CA VAL A 326 -1.44 7.30 -11.47
C VAL A 326 -1.56 7.70 -10.01
N LYS A 327 -2.20 8.85 -9.74
CA LYS A 327 -2.51 9.31 -8.38
C LYS A 327 -3.86 10.01 -8.38
N GLY A 328 -4.79 9.51 -7.55
CA GLY A 328 -6.17 10.02 -7.52
C GLY A 328 -6.79 9.98 -8.93
N HIS A 329 -7.40 11.09 -9.35
CA HIS A 329 -8.00 11.19 -10.69
C HIS A 329 -7.01 11.62 -11.78
N TRP A 330 -5.71 11.69 -11.51
CA TRP A 330 -4.72 12.16 -12.46
C TRP A 330 -3.81 11.02 -12.94
N ILE A 331 -3.46 11.08 -14.23
CA ILE A 331 -2.43 10.25 -14.84
C ILE A 331 -1.34 11.18 -15.35
N CYS A 332 -0.16 11.11 -14.77
CA CYS A 332 1.03 11.76 -15.32
C CYS A 332 1.74 10.77 -16.24
N TYR A 333 2.06 11.16 -17.47
CA TYR A 333 2.68 10.27 -18.44
C TYR A 333 3.65 10.99 -19.37
N GLU A 334 4.65 10.25 -19.81
CA GLU A 334 5.67 10.70 -20.74
C GLU A 334 5.46 10.05 -22.10
N THR A 335 5.33 10.86 -23.15
CA THR A 335 5.18 10.36 -24.52
C THR A 335 6.53 10.00 -25.12
N ASP A 336 6.61 8.86 -25.83
CA ASP A 336 7.90 8.36 -26.33
C ASP A 336 8.50 9.23 -27.45
N GLU A 337 7.66 9.79 -28.33
CA GLU A 337 8.11 10.54 -29.51
C GLU A 337 8.65 11.93 -29.17
N THR A 338 7.95 12.65 -28.31
CA THR A 338 8.29 14.04 -27.96
C THR A 338 8.97 14.14 -26.60
N ARG A 339 9.08 13.05 -25.84
CA ARG A 339 9.63 13.08 -24.46
C ARG A 339 8.89 14.07 -23.54
N ALA A 340 7.70 14.52 -23.94
CA ALA A 340 6.89 15.50 -23.21
C ALA A 340 6.22 14.85 -22.00
N LEU A 341 6.22 15.58 -20.88
CA LEU A 341 5.46 15.20 -19.70
C LEU A 341 4.05 15.79 -19.82
N ASN A 342 3.05 14.92 -19.72
CA ASN A 342 1.64 15.25 -19.86
C ASN A 342 0.91 14.79 -18.62
N VAL A 343 -0.20 15.46 -18.32
CA VAL A 343 -1.16 15.00 -17.32
C VAL A 343 -2.51 14.80 -17.97
N TYR A 344 -3.24 13.79 -17.52
CA TYR A 344 -4.57 13.46 -17.97
C TYR A 344 -5.51 13.35 -16.77
N ASP A 345 -6.63 14.07 -16.80
CA ASP A 345 -7.66 14.02 -15.75
C ASP A 345 -8.72 12.96 -16.13
N LEU A 346 -8.86 11.96 -15.28
CA LEU A 346 -9.85 10.89 -15.43
C LEU A 346 -11.30 11.39 -15.36
N ARG A 347 -11.56 12.54 -14.72
CA ARG A 347 -12.90 13.12 -14.57
C ARG A 347 -13.33 13.88 -15.81
N SER A 348 -12.46 14.75 -16.33
CA SER A 348 -12.77 15.54 -17.54
C SER A 348 -12.50 14.76 -18.82
N ASN A 349 -11.71 13.68 -18.75
CA ASN A 349 -11.23 12.93 -19.91
C ASN A 349 -10.41 13.81 -20.88
N GLU A 350 -9.67 14.78 -20.33
CA GLU A 350 -8.81 15.70 -21.07
C GLU A 350 -7.34 15.49 -20.70
N SER A 351 -6.44 15.79 -21.65
CA SER A 351 -4.99 15.80 -21.42
C SER A 351 -4.40 17.18 -21.64
N THR A 352 -3.51 17.56 -20.71
CA THR A 352 -2.75 18.81 -20.73
C THR A 352 -1.26 18.49 -20.71
N ALA A 353 -0.51 19.03 -21.69
CA ALA A 353 0.95 18.94 -21.69
C ALA A 353 1.54 19.86 -20.61
N LEU A 354 2.29 19.30 -19.66
CA LEU A 354 2.95 20.06 -18.58
C LEU A 354 4.26 20.69 -19.07
N CYS A 355 5.05 19.92 -19.82
CA CYS A 355 6.31 20.38 -20.40
C CYS A 355 6.57 19.70 -21.75
N TYR A 356 7.28 20.40 -22.64
CA TYR A 356 7.74 19.85 -23.92
C TYR A 356 9.24 19.62 -23.85
N VAL A 357 9.68 18.45 -24.31
CA VAL A 357 11.08 18.23 -24.67
C VAL A 357 11.18 18.37 -26.19
N ARG A 358 11.95 19.34 -26.70
CA ARG A 358 12.19 19.45 -28.15
C ARG A 358 13.63 19.03 -28.44
N LEU A 359 13.81 17.73 -28.68
CA LEU A 359 15.06 17.19 -29.24
C LEU A 359 15.25 17.76 -30.67
N GLY A 360 15.99 18.87 -30.76
CA GLY A 360 16.57 19.35 -32.02
C GLY A 360 15.66 20.22 -32.92
N GLN A 361 15.88 21.53 -32.80
CA GLN A 361 15.68 22.63 -33.76
C GLN A 361 14.26 23.13 -34.16
N LYS A 362 14.06 24.36 -33.67
CA LYS A 362 13.58 25.61 -34.28
C LYS A 362 12.10 25.88 -34.52
N GLU A 363 11.78 27.04 -33.93
CA GLU A 363 10.76 28.05 -34.22
C GLU A 363 9.41 27.93 -33.49
N SER A 364 9.36 28.81 -32.48
CA SER A 364 8.29 29.68 -31.98
C SER A 364 6.96 29.06 -31.55
N LEU A 365 6.67 29.16 -30.25
CA LEU A 365 5.51 29.89 -29.73
C LEU A 365 5.52 29.99 -28.19
N HIS A 366 4.98 31.09 -27.70
CA HIS A 366 4.84 31.47 -26.30
C HIS A 366 4.10 30.42 -25.46
N ARG A 367 4.87 29.59 -24.74
CA ARG A 367 4.62 29.01 -23.41
C ARG A 367 5.98 28.49 -22.93
N ARG A 368 6.37 28.76 -21.68
CA ARG A 368 7.71 28.39 -21.17
C ARG A 368 7.91 26.88 -21.35
N GLN A 369 8.82 26.48 -22.24
CA GLN A 369 9.18 25.08 -22.51
C GLN A 369 10.38 24.73 -21.61
N LEU A 370 10.23 23.69 -20.80
CA LEU A 370 11.30 23.09 -19.99
C LEU A 370 11.54 21.69 -20.55
N ASP A 371 12.70 21.42 -21.12
CA ASP A 371 13.09 20.05 -21.44
C ASP A 371 13.30 19.27 -20.12
N VAL A 372 12.63 18.14 -19.95
CA VAL A 372 12.79 17.28 -18.77
C VAL A 372 13.53 16.02 -19.21
N GLU A 373 14.65 15.71 -18.55
CA GLU A 373 15.30 14.42 -18.79
C GLU A 373 14.41 13.35 -18.19
N THR A 374 13.92 12.50 -19.07
CA THR A 374 12.73 11.66 -18.91
C THR A 374 12.82 10.54 -17.88
N ALA A 375 13.91 10.50 -17.11
CA ALA A 375 14.19 9.45 -16.14
C ALA A 375 14.00 9.88 -14.67
N LYS A 376 13.62 11.14 -14.38
CA LYS A 376 13.67 11.68 -13.01
C LYS A 376 12.49 12.59 -12.67
N TRP A 377 11.27 12.08 -12.81
CA TRP A 377 10.07 12.74 -12.31
C TRP A 377 9.27 11.84 -11.37
N LEU A 378 8.59 12.45 -10.41
CA LEU A 378 7.80 11.80 -9.38
C LEU A 378 6.43 12.49 -9.30
N PHE A 379 5.35 11.72 -9.35
CA PHE A 379 4.00 12.25 -9.24
C PHE A 379 3.36 11.92 -7.90
N THR A 380 2.92 12.97 -7.19
CA THR A 380 2.45 12.86 -5.81
C THR A 380 1.30 13.82 -5.52
N GLY A 381 0.13 13.29 -5.18
CA GLY A 381 -1.05 14.11 -4.93
C GLY A 381 -1.37 14.99 -6.13
N THR A 382 -1.30 16.31 -5.94
CA THR A 382 -1.50 17.33 -6.98
C THR A 382 -0.18 17.90 -7.52
N SER A 383 0.97 17.34 -7.18
CA SER A 383 2.28 17.87 -7.56
C SER A 383 3.11 16.87 -8.36
N VAL A 384 3.80 17.36 -9.39
CA VAL A 384 4.80 16.62 -10.16
C VAL A 384 6.17 17.22 -9.86
N PHE A 385 7.04 16.43 -9.24
CA PHE A 385 8.43 16.81 -9.00
C PHE A 385 9.30 16.33 -10.17
N PHE A 386 10.22 17.15 -10.64
CA PHE A 386 11.09 16.78 -11.77
C PHE A 386 12.42 17.52 -11.75
N ILE A 387 13.43 16.92 -12.39
CA ILE A 387 14.71 17.56 -12.68
C ILE A 387 14.76 17.86 -14.19
N PRO A 388 14.95 19.11 -14.61
CA PRO A 388 15.03 19.45 -16.02
C PRO A 388 16.31 18.86 -16.66
N ALA A 389 16.24 18.53 -17.94
CA ALA A 389 17.40 18.11 -18.73
C ALA A 389 18.46 19.22 -18.78
N TYR A 390 19.72 18.86 -19.01
CA TYR A 390 20.81 19.83 -19.06
C TYR A 390 20.59 20.92 -20.13
N ASP A 391 19.97 20.57 -21.26
CA ASP A 391 19.74 21.47 -22.40
C ASP A 391 18.49 22.37 -22.25
N ALA A 392 17.73 22.17 -21.17
CA ALA A 392 16.42 22.76 -20.89
C ALA A 392 16.42 24.12 -20.23
N GLN A 393 17.58 24.77 -20.14
CA GLN A 393 17.79 25.81 -19.13
C GLN A 393 16.90 27.03 -19.45
N PRO A 394 16.20 27.61 -18.45
CA PRO A 394 15.69 28.96 -18.58
C PRO A 394 16.86 29.85 -19.00
N ALA A 395 16.68 30.68 -20.03
CA ALA A 395 17.76 31.48 -20.63
C ALA A 395 18.54 32.37 -19.62
N ASP A 396 17.97 32.57 -18.42
CA ASP A 396 18.51 33.40 -17.35
C ASP A 396 19.20 32.60 -16.21
N ASP A 397 19.26 31.26 -16.24
CA ASP A 397 19.81 30.44 -15.15
C ASP A 397 20.69 29.28 -15.65
N VAL A 398 21.98 29.57 -15.83
CA VAL A 398 23.02 28.66 -16.35
C VAL A 398 23.27 27.44 -15.44
N ASN A 399 22.62 27.37 -14.26
CA ASN A 399 22.78 26.31 -13.27
C ASN A 399 21.47 25.55 -12.95
N SER A 400 20.46 25.62 -13.82
CA SER A 400 19.12 25.08 -13.55
C SER A 400 19.03 23.55 -13.44
N SER A 401 19.96 22.80 -14.03
CA SER A 401 20.04 21.32 -13.94
C SER A 401 20.32 20.82 -12.52
N HIS A 402 20.78 21.72 -11.64
CA HIS A 402 21.03 21.42 -10.23
C HIS A 402 19.83 21.72 -9.34
N TYR A 403 18.61 21.79 -9.87
CA TYR A 403 17.43 22.08 -9.05
C TYR A 403 16.34 21.04 -9.23
N LEU A 404 15.69 20.71 -8.11
CA LEU A 404 14.41 20.02 -8.12
C LEU A 404 13.31 21.06 -8.36
N TYR A 405 12.41 20.77 -9.28
CA TYR A 405 11.23 21.59 -9.57
C TYR A 405 9.97 20.86 -9.13
N ARG A 406 8.95 21.63 -8.78
CA ARG A 406 7.58 21.17 -8.51
C ARG A 406 6.65 21.87 -9.48
N TYR A 407 5.93 21.09 -10.28
CA TYR A 407 4.75 21.52 -11.00
C TYR A 407 3.53 21.23 -10.13
N ASP A 408 2.76 22.25 -9.78
CA ASP A 408 1.51 22.10 -9.04
C ASP A 408 0.33 22.08 -10.02
N LEU A 409 -0.44 20.98 -10.00
CA LEU A 409 -1.59 20.77 -10.89
C LEU A 409 -2.79 21.64 -10.51
N SER A 410 -2.86 22.12 -9.27
CA SER A 410 -4.01 22.89 -8.80
C SER A 410 -3.99 24.34 -9.31
N ASP A 411 -2.80 24.94 -9.43
CA ASP A 411 -2.60 26.32 -9.88
C ASP A 411 -1.80 26.45 -11.17
N GLU A 412 -1.38 25.32 -11.76
CA GLU A 412 -0.56 25.21 -12.97
C GLU A 412 0.79 25.94 -12.88
N THR A 413 1.36 26.05 -11.68
CA THR A 413 2.64 26.75 -11.45
C THR A 413 3.84 25.81 -11.39
N VAL A 414 4.99 26.32 -11.86
CA VAL A 414 6.30 25.64 -11.72
C VAL A 414 7.17 26.43 -10.76
N ASN A 415 7.54 25.79 -9.65
CA ASN A 415 8.36 26.37 -8.61
C ASN A 415 9.67 25.60 -8.45
N ARG A 416 10.77 26.33 -8.21
CA ARG A 416 12.03 25.72 -7.76
C ARG A 416 11.84 25.30 -6.31
N VAL A 417 12.12 24.03 -6.03
CA VAL A 417 12.02 23.48 -4.68
C VAL A 417 13.36 23.67 -3.97
N CYS A 418 14.43 23.14 -4.54
CA CYS A 418 15.73 23.14 -3.88
C CYS A 418 16.87 22.96 -4.89
N LYS A 419 18.09 23.26 -4.44
CA LYS A 419 19.32 22.91 -5.17
C LYS A 419 19.76 21.49 -4.81
N ILE A 420 19.99 20.66 -5.81
CA ILE A 420 20.63 19.35 -5.73
C ILE A 420 22.14 19.58 -5.79
N THR A 421 22.89 19.06 -4.82
CA THR A 421 24.33 19.34 -4.69
C THR A 421 25.17 18.71 -5.81
N LYS A 422 26.25 19.41 -6.20
CA LYS A 422 27.06 19.11 -7.38
C LYS A 422 27.93 17.84 -7.28
N GLU A 423 28.08 17.26 -6.09
CA GLU A 423 28.76 15.95 -5.89
C GLU A 423 28.11 14.80 -6.69
N CYS A 424 26.97 15.05 -7.34
CA CYS A 424 26.29 14.16 -8.25
C CYS A 424 26.82 14.12 -9.70
N GLU A 425 27.63 15.09 -10.16
CA GLU A 425 28.07 15.17 -11.57
C GLU A 425 29.46 14.58 -11.86
N ASP A 426 30.33 14.41 -10.85
CA ASP A 426 31.71 13.93 -11.05
C ASP A 426 31.80 12.50 -11.63
N PHE A 427 30.67 11.81 -11.83
CA PHE A 427 30.59 10.49 -12.45
C PHE A 427 30.19 10.51 -13.94
N ALA A 428 29.71 11.62 -14.48
CA ALA A 428 29.31 11.73 -15.89
C ALA A 428 30.47 12.11 -16.82
N ASP A 429 31.49 12.80 -16.28
CA ASP A 429 32.57 13.44 -17.06
C ASP A 429 33.92 12.68 -17.04
N ASP A 430 33.97 11.43 -16.58
CA ASP A 430 35.20 10.65 -16.63
C ASP A 430 35.51 10.19 -18.07
N GLU A 431 36.07 11.11 -18.87
CA GLU A 431 36.47 10.93 -20.27
C GLU A 431 37.32 9.65 -20.48
N GLU A 432 38.06 9.23 -19.46
CA GLU A 432 38.92 8.05 -19.52
C GLU A 432 38.11 6.76 -19.70
N TYR A 433 36.90 6.68 -19.11
CA TYR A 433 36.02 5.50 -19.22
C TYR A 433 35.28 5.41 -20.56
N SER A 434 34.92 6.55 -21.16
CA SER A 434 34.24 6.60 -22.47
C SER A 434 35.07 5.97 -23.60
N ARG A 435 36.41 6.03 -23.49
CA ARG A 435 37.35 5.51 -24.50
C ARG A 435 37.52 4.00 -24.47
N TYR A 436 37.26 3.31 -23.35
CA TYR A 436 37.51 1.87 -23.22
C TYR A 436 36.37 0.97 -23.72
N MET A 437 35.16 1.53 -23.95
CA MET A 437 33.97 0.78 -24.39
C MET A 437 33.57 1.07 -25.86
N GLY A 438 34.55 1.43 -26.70
CA GLY A 438 34.36 1.71 -28.13
C GLY A 438 33.96 0.47 -28.95
N GLY A 439 32.67 0.12 -28.95
CA GLY A 439 32.03 -0.80 -29.89
C GLY A 439 30.67 -0.23 -30.34
N PRO A 440 30.17 -0.55 -31.55
CA PRO A 440 29.02 0.12 -32.17
C PRO A 440 27.64 -0.26 -31.58
N LEU A 441 27.59 -0.60 -30.29
CA LEU A 441 26.36 -0.85 -29.52
C LEU A 441 26.40 0.04 -28.26
N GLY A 442 26.42 1.36 -28.46
CA GLY A 442 26.44 2.36 -27.39
C GLY A 442 25.05 2.65 -26.84
N TRP A 443 24.42 1.69 -26.15
CA TRP A 443 23.16 1.87 -25.42
C TRP A 443 23.22 1.08 -24.11
N PHE A 444 23.99 1.55 -23.14
CA PHE A 444 23.77 1.24 -21.74
C PHE A 444 23.88 2.57 -20.98
N GLY A 445 22.74 3.21 -20.77
CA GLY A 445 22.65 4.42 -19.96
C GLY A 445 22.91 4.05 -18.50
N PHE A 446 24.12 4.29 -18.03
CA PHE A 446 24.48 4.18 -16.62
C PHE A 446 24.09 5.49 -15.92
N GLY A 447 22.79 5.69 -15.71
CA GLY A 447 22.28 6.72 -14.81
C GLY A 447 21.98 6.08 -13.47
N GLY A 448 22.49 6.62 -12.37
CA GLY A 448 22.08 6.20 -11.04
C GLY A 448 20.56 6.23 -10.91
N GLU A 449 19.95 5.14 -10.44
CA GLU A 449 18.53 5.12 -10.11
C GLU A 449 18.33 6.07 -8.94
N ILE A 450 17.45 7.05 -9.14
CA ILE A 450 16.97 7.91 -8.08
C ILE A 450 15.59 7.40 -7.70
N GLU A 451 15.49 6.74 -6.55
CA GLU A 451 14.17 6.44 -5.97
C GLU A 451 13.75 7.60 -5.09
N TRP A 452 12.47 7.94 -5.17
CA TRP A 452 11.87 9.02 -4.40
C TRP A 452 10.71 8.45 -3.60
N VAL A 453 10.64 8.76 -2.32
CA VAL A 453 9.48 8.46 -1.50
C VAL A 453 9.03 9.75 -0.83
N LEU A 454 7.73 10.03 -0.88
CA LEU A 454 7.14 11.05 -0.03
C LEU A 454 6.65 10.43 1.26
N GLU A 455 7.04 11.04 2.36
CA GLU A 455 6.61 10.67 3.70
C GLU A 455 6.38 11.96 4.50
N ASP A 456 5.12 12.25 4.86
CA ASP A 456 4.73 13.38 5.70
C ASP A 456 5.26 14.75 5.26
N GLY A 457 5.11 15.07 3.97
CA GLY A 457 5.62 16.32 3.39
C GLY A 457 7.15 16.36 3.25
N LYS A 458 7.83 15.23 3.43
CA LYS A 458 9.26 15.09 3.20
C LYS A 458 9.52 14.27 1.95
N VAL A 459 10.49 14.68 1.14
CA VAL A 459 11.04 13.89 0.03
C VAL A 459 12.25 13.14 0.55
N LEU A 460 12.20 11.82 0.45
CA LEU A 460 13.34 10.95 0.64
C LEU A 460 13.93 10.64 -0.72
N LEU A 461 15.19 11.06 -0.92
CA LEU A 461 15.94 10.93 -2.15
C LEU A 461 16.97 9.82 -1.99
N LEU A 462 16.71 8.65 -2.57
CA LEU A 462 17.66 7.56 -2.60
C LEU A 462 18.51 7.66 -3.87
N ARG A 463 19.76 8.12 -3.73
CA ARG A 463 20.74 8.23 -4.81
C ARG A 463 21.58 6.96 -4.86
N GLN A 464 21.41 6.14 -5.89
CA GLN A 464 22.25 4.96 -6.11
C GLN A 464 23.38 5.24 -7.10
N SER A 465 24.62 5.06 -6.67
CA SER A 465 25.80 4.91 -7.53
C SER A 465 26.17 3.42 -7.63
N TRP A 466 27.26 3.11 -8.35
CA TRP A 466 27.66 1.72 -8.58
C TRP A 466 27.96 0.95 -7.29
N ASN A 467 28.49 1.61 -6.27
CA ASN A 467 28.94 1.01 -5.02
C ASN A 467 28.42 1.70 -3.76
N GLN A 468 27.61 2.75 -3.93
CA GLN A 468 27.17 3.57 -2.81
C GLN A 468 25.73 4.00 -3.01
N CYS A 469 24.96 3.91 -1.94
CA CYS A 469 23.62 4.44 -1.86
C CYS A 469 23.61 5.57 -0.83
N THR A 470 23.17 6.75 -1.25
CA THR A 470 23.04 7.91 -0.38
C THR A 470 21.58 8.24 -0.26
N LEU A 471 21.06 8.21 0.96
CA LEU A 471 19.69 8.62 1.24
C LEU A 471 19.73 10.02 1.82
N ASP A 472 19.07 10.95 1.15
CA ASP A 472 18.84 12.28 1.67
C ASP A 472 17.36 12.49 1.98
N ARG A 473 17.08 13.36 2.94
CA ARG A 473 15.74 13.80 3.29
C ARG A 473 15.64 15.28 3.08
N MET A 474 14.49 15.70 2.57
CA MET A 474 14.14 17.08 2.37
C MET A 474 12.77 17.35 2.93
N ASP A 475 12.66 18.35 3.79
CA ASP A 475 11.35 18.81 4.29
C ASP A 475 10.77 19.84 3.31
N LEU A 476 9.69 19.47 2.61
CA LEU A 476 9.03 20.35 1.65
C LEU A 476 8.21 21.45 2.31
N ASN A 477 7.90 21.31 3.61
CA ASN A 477 7.16 22.33 4.35
C ASN A 477 8.07 23.47 4.83
N SER A 478 9.40 23.30 4.76
CA SER A 478 10.34 24.37 5.04
C SER A 478 10.27 25.45 3.97
N SER A 479 10.29 26.73 4.38
CA SER A 479 10.42 27.87 3.47
C SER A 479 11.74 27.87 2.68
N ALA A 480 12.74 27.10 3.15
CA ALA A 480 14.01 26.84 2.49
C ALA A 480 14.35 25.36 2.68
N PRO A 481 13.88 24.46 1.80
CA PRO A 481 14.13 23.03 1.91
C PRO A 481 15.64 22.75 1.82
N GLU A 482 16.25 22.38 2.94
CA GLU A 482 17.63 21.89 2.97
C GLU A 482 17.63 20.37 2.80
N CYS A 483 18.62 19.87 2.05
CA CYS A 483 18.82 18.45 1.83
C CYS A 483 19.71 17.90 2.95
N GLU A 484 19.15 17.07 3.82
CA GLU A 484 19.86 16.39 4.91
C GLU A 484 20.26 14.98 4.47
N THR A 485 21.56 14.66 4.42
CA THR A 485 21.98 13.26 4.19
C THR A 485 21.67 12.42 5.42
N LEU A 486 20.68 11.55 5.31
CA LEU A 486 20.27 10.65 6.38
C LEU A 486 21.16 9.43 6.52
N ALA A 487 21.65 8.91 5.40
CA ALA A 487 22.46 7.71 5.37
C ALA A 487 23.37 7.68 4.13
N LYS A 488 24.57 7.13 4.30
CA LYS A 488 25.51 6.83 3.22
C LYS A 488 25.97 5.40 3.42
N VAL A 489 25.49 4.49 2.59
CA VAL A 489 25.73 3.05 2.72
C VAL A 489 26.42 2.53 1.47
N THR A 490 27.24 1.50 1.60
CA THR A 490 27.82 0.81 0.44
C THR A 490 26.82 -0.22 -0.08
N GLY A 491 26.69 -0.32 -1.40
CA GLY A 491 25.76 -1.24 -2.08
C GLY A 491 24.44 -0.60 -2.52
N LYS A 492 23.45 -1.45 -2.80
CA LYS A 492 22.11 -1.06 -3.27
C LYS A 492 21.10 -1.15 -2.13
N GLY A 493 20.06 -0.34 -2.19
CA GLY A 493 18.96 -0.38 -1.22
C GLY A 493 17.61 -0.03 -1.81
N ILE A 494 16.57 -0.15 -1.01
CA ILE A 494 15.20 0.28 -1.31
C ILE A 494 14.64 1.01 -0.08
N LEU A 495 13.77 1.99 -0.31
CA LEU A 495 12.98 2.57 0.78
C LEU A 495 11.66 1.85 0.95
N HIS A 496 11.27 1.62 2.20
CA HIS A 496 9.93 1.13 2.52
C HIS A 496 9.53 1.52 3.94
N ASN A 497 8.37 2.19 4.09
CA ASN A 497 7.75 2.63 5.36
C ASN A 497 8.76 3.22 6.36
N GLY A 498 9.41 4.34 6.03
CA GLY A 498 10.35 4.99 6.95
C GLY A 498 11.64 4.22 7.23
N SER A 499 11.90 3.10 6.55
CA SER A 499 13.15 2.34 6.65
C SER A 499 13.89 2.25 5.32
N LEU A 500 15.22 2.28 5.37
CA LEU A 500 16.10 1.94 4.25
C LEU A 500 16.56 0.49 4.40
N PHE A 501 16.20 -0.36 3.44
CA PHE A 501 16.72 -1.72 3.34
C PHE A 501 17.88 -1.74 2.36
N TYR A 502 19.05 -2.22 2.76
CA TYR A 502 20.23 -2.24 1.88
C TYR A 502 21.14 -3.41 2.21
N ALA A 503 21.85 -3.94 1.21
CA ALA A 503 22.92 -4.91 1.48
C ALA A 503 24.28 -4.27 1.27
N GLU A 504 25.19 -4.51 2.21
CA GLU A 504 26.56 -4.06 2.08
C GLU A 504 27.35 -4.98 1.16
N GLU A 505 28.33 -4.41 0.46
CA GLU A 505 29.19 -5.15 -0.48
C GLU A 505 30.26 -5.99 0.23
N ASN A 506 30.35 -5.91 1.56
CA ASN A 506 31.32 -6.64 2.36
C ASN A 506 30.86 -8.08 2.56
N HIS A 507 31.61 -9.06 2.06
CA HIS A 507 31.35 -10.49 2.35
C HIS A 507 31.22 -10.69 3.87
N PRO A 508 30.11 -11.26 4.37
CA PRO A 508 29.18 -12.15 3.68
C PRO A 508 27.97 -11.50 3.00
N TYR A 509 28.00 -10.22 2.61
CA TYR A 509 26.84 -9.47 2.06
C TYR A 509 25.68 -9.39 3.05
N PRO A 510 25.91 -8.79 4.23
CA PRO A 510 24.87 -8.58 5.21
C PRO A 510 23.80 -7.62 4.65
N LEU A 511 22.54 -7.99 4.85
CA LEU A 511 21.36 -7.18 4.58
C LEU A 511 20.98 -6.44 5.85
N TYR A 512 20.73 -5.15 5.74
CA TYR A 512 20.38 -4.28 6.85
C TYR A 512 19.06 -3.58 6.60
N LYS A 513 18.34 -3.32 7.69
CA LYS A 513 17.27 -2.34 7.82
C LYS A 513 17.81 -1.17 8.62
N LEU A 514 17.74 0.03 8.09
CA LEU A 514 18.06 1.27 8.78
C LEU A 514 16.76 2.06 8.98
N GLU A 515 16.33 2.20 10.23
CA GLU A 515 15.22 3.06 10.59
C GLU A 515 15.65 4.52 10.48
N LEU A 516 14.92 5.32 9.70
CA LEU A 516 15.37 6.65 9.31
C LEU A 516 15.29 7.66 10.45
N ASP A 517 14.30 7.51 11.33
CA ASP A 517 14.08 8.39 12.46
C ASP A 517 14.96 8.04 13.67
N SER A 518 15.03 6.77 14.06
CA SER A 518 15.86 6.34 15.19
C SER A 518 17.34 6.19 14.83
N LYS A 519 17.66 6.11 13.53
CA LYS A 519 18.97 5.70 13.01
C LYS A 519 19.40 4.31 13.47
N GLU A 520 18.45 3.51 13.99
CA GLU A 520 18.71 2.15 14.40
C GLU A 520 18.98 1.29 13.18
N ARG A 521 20.06 0.52 13.24
CA ARG A 521 20.49 -0.38 12.18
C ARG A 521 20.38 -1.81 12.65
N VAL A 522 19.52 -2.58 11.99
CA VAL A 522 19.25 -3.98 12.29
C VAL A 522 19.73 -4.85 11.14
N GLN A 523 20.51 -5.88 11.43
CA GLN A 523 20.92 -6.86 10.41
C GLN A 523 19.77 -7.85 10.17
N MET A 524 19.28 -7.90 8.94
CA MET A 524 18.17 -8.75 8.52
C MET A 524 18.66 -10.12 8.05
N GLY A 525 19.84 -10.21 7.45
CA GLY A 525 20.33 -11.48 6.93
C GLY A 525 21.76 -11.41 6.44
N ASP A 526 22.30 -12.56 6.02
CA ASP A 526 23.63 -12.71 5.46
C ASP A 526 23.56 -13.44 4.12
N HIS A 527 24.60 -13.28 3.31
CA HIS A 527 24.73 -13.90 1.99
C HIS A 527 23.65 -13.42 1.02
N CYS A 528 23.26 -12.15 1.11
CA CYS A 528 22.18 -11.55 0.31
C CYS A 528 22.65 -11.00 -1.04
N GLY A 529 23.95 -11.07 -1.33
CA GLY A 529 24.55 -10.68 -2.61
C GLY A 529 25.19 -11.86 -3.34
N TYR A 530 25.78 -11.60 -4.51
CA TYR A 530 26.52 -12.61 -5.26
C TYR A 530 27.86 -12.12 -5.79
N ALA A 531 28.81 -13.04 -5.97
CA ALA A 531 30.10 -12.77 -6.62
C ALA A 531 30.00 -12.88 -8.15
N TRP A 532 30.19 -11.76 -8.86
CA TRP A 532 30.41 -11.78 -10.31
C TRP A 532 31.89 -12.00 -10.59
N TYR A 533 32.20 -13.15 -11.19
CA TYR A 533 33.53 -13.44 -11.72
C TYR A 533 33.62 -12.91 -13.14
N GLY A 534 34.12 -11.68 -13.30
CA GLY A 534 34.57 -11.22 -14.61
C GLY A 534 35.78 -12.07 -15.05
N LYS A 535 35.66 -12.82 -16.15
CA LYS A 535 36.82 -13.47 -16.79
C LYS A 535 37.75 -12.41 -17.39
N LYS A 536 38.51 -11.67 -16.58
CA LYS A 536 39.69 -10.96 -17.09
C LYS A 536 40.75 -12.01 -17.42
N ARG A 537 41.28 -11.92 -18.64
CA ARG A 537 42.32 -12.82 -19.16
C ARG A 537 43.57 -12.75 -18.25
N LEU A 538 44.17 -13.93 -18.03
CA LEU A 538 45.56 -14.19 -17.63
C LEU A 538 46.04 -13.91 -16.20
N PHE A 539 45.34 -13.12 -15.36
CA PHE A 539 45.68 -13.05 -13.93
C PHE A 539 44.42 -13.16 -13.07
N LYS A 540 44.40 -14.18 -12.19
CA LYS A 540 43.37 -14.35 -11.15
C LYS A 540 43.60 -13.31 -10.05
N ASP A 541 43.34 -12.05 -10.33
CA ASP A 541 42.93 -11.15 -9.25
C ASP A 541 41.42 -11.28 -9.09
N PRO A 542 40.92 -11.63 -7.89
CA PRO A 542 39.48 -11.73 -7.65
C PRO A 542 38.91 -10.30 -7.55
N GLU A 543 38.81 -9.61 -8.69
CA GLU A 543 38.01 -8.39 -8.79
C GLU A 543 36.53 -8.75 -8.71
N LYS A 544 36.09 -8.66 -7.46
CA LYS A 544 34.76 -8.78 -6.90
C LYS A 544 33.85 -7.67 -7.43
N TYR A 545 33.03 -7.98 -8.41
CA TYR A 545 31.85 -7.15 -8.70
C TYR A 545 30.63 -7.85 -8.13
N HIS A 546 29.83 -7.12 -7.37
CA HIS A 546 28.70 -7.68 -6.63
C HIS A 546 27.45 -6.92 -7.05
N SER A 547 26.51 -7.60 -7.70
CA SER A 547 25.16 -7.06 -7.80
C SER A 547 24.34 -7.72 -6.71
N ILE A 548 23.59 -6.89 -6.01
CA ILE A 548 22.51 -7.37 -5.18
C ILE A 548 21.28 -7.43 -6.10
N HIS A 549 20.55 -8.55 -6.07
CA HIS A 549 19.27 -8.63 -6.79
C HIS A 549 18.28 -7.62 -6.17
N PRO A 550 17.34 -7.08 -6.94
CA PRO A 550 16.36 -6.14 -6.41
C PRO A 550 15.64 -6.75 -5.20
N PHE A 551 15.54 -5.95 -4.14
CA PHE A 551 14.77 -6.29 -2.95
C PHE A 551 13.29 -6.02 -3.20
N GLN A 552 12.44 -6.71 -2.45
CA GLN A 552 11.01 -6.41 -2.43
C GLN A 552 10.47 -6.58 -1.02
N VAL A 553 9.72 -5.60 -0.53
CA VAL A 553 9.00 -5.69 0.74
C VAL A 553 7.52 -5.91 0.46
N THR A 554 6.92 -6.88 1.14
CA THR A 554 5.51 -7.26 1.02
C THR A 554 4.96 -7.59 2.40
N GLY A 555 4.06 -6.76 2.93
CA GLY A 555 3.60 -6.90 4.31
C GLY A 555 4.79 -6.91 5.29
N ASN A 556 4.87 -7.95 6.12
CA ASN A 556 5.95 -8.12 7.11
C ASN A 556 7.18 -8.89 6.57
N TRP A 557 7.33 -9.04 5.26
CA TRP A 557 8.38 -9.87 4.68
C TRP A 557 9.23 -9.09 3.69
N LEU A 558 10.55 -9.23 3.82
CA LEU A 558 11.54 -8.76 2.86
C LEU A 558 12.05 -9.95 2.04
N TYR A 559 11.88 -9.86 0.72
CA TYR A 559 12.24 -10.89 -0.25
C TYR A 559 13.47 -10.48 -1.06
N PHE A 560 14.34 -11.45 -1.32
CA PHE A 560 15.56 -11.26 -2.11
C PHE A 560 16.07 -12.58 -2.69
N LYS A 561 16.81 -12.53 -3.80
CA LYS A 561 17.48 -13.72 -4.36
C LYS A 561 18.85 -13.93 -3.74
N ARG A 562 19.12 -15.16 -3.27
CA ARG A 562 20.42 -15.54 -2.72
C ARG A 562 21.27 -16.25 -3.77
N GLY A 563 22.29 -15.57 -4.29
CA GLY A 563 23.22 -16.10 -5.30
C GLY A 563 22.99 -15.57 -6.72
N GLN A 564 23.61 -16.20 -7.72
CA GLN A 564 23.47 -15.84 -9.14
C GLN A 564 22.52 -16.77 -9.88
N GLY A 565 21.80 -16.19 -10.85
CA GLY A 565 21.07 -16.94 -11.87
C GLY A 565 19.56 -16.88 -11.72
N TYR A 566 18.86 -17.31 -12.75
CA TYR A 566 17.39 -17.42 -12.74
C TYR A 566 16.92 -18.39 -11.66
N ASP A 567 17.69 -19.45 -11.41
CA ASP A 567 17.43 -20.53 -10.44
C ASP A 567 17.91 -20.23 -9.02
N ALA A 568 18.42 -19.01 -8.75
CA ALA A 568 18.83 -18.63 -7.40
C ALA A 568 17.61 -18.68 -6.46
N PRO A 569 17.73 -19.32 -5.28
CA PRO A 569 16.62 -19.42 -4.34
C PRO A 569 16.17 -18.03 -3.90
N VAL A 570 14.86 -17.82 -3.87
CA VAL A 570 14.27 -16.63 -3.28
C VAL A 570 14.19 -16.86 -1.78
N MET A 571 14.83 -16.00 -1.02
CA MET A 571 14.79 -15.96 0.42
C MET A 571 13.77 -14.93 0.86
N ARG A 572 13.17 -15.16 2.03
CA ARG A 572 12.41 -14.15 2.76
C ARG A 572 12.92 -14.04 4.19
N VAL A 573 12.82 -12.85 4.76
CA VAL A 573 13.06 -12.57 6.17
C VAL A 573 11.93 -11.72 6.72
N SER A 574 11.48 -12.04 7.93
CA SER A 574 10.46 -11.25 8.64
C SER A 574 11.06 -9.91 9.07
N LEU A 575 10.29 -8.82 8.98
CA LEU A 575 10.75 -7.53 9.48
C LEU A 575 10.79 -7.49 11.02
N ASP A 576 9.98 -8.33 11.67
CA ASP A 576 9.91 -8.48 13.15
C ASP A 576 10.91 -9.51 13.69
N GLU A 577 11.27 -10.51 12.89
CA GLU A 577 12.20 -11.57 13.27
C GLU A 577 13.44 -11.57 12.37
N PRO A 578 14.35 -10.59 12.55
CA PRO A 578 15.56 -10.50 11.74
C PRO A 578 16.43 -11.75 11.90
N MET A 579 17.28 -12.02 10.89
CA MET A 579 18.19 -13.17 10.79
C MET A 579 17.52 -14.54 10.59
N GLN A 580 16.20 -14.65 10.74
CA GLN A 580 15.45 -15.88 10.45
C GLN A 580 15.09 -15.99 8.97
N MET A 581 16.11 -16.19 8.12
CA MET A 581 15.90 -16.34 6.67
C MET A 581 15.28 -17.70 6.35
N THR A 582 14.18 -17.68 5.59
CA THR A 582 13.53 -18.90 5.07
C THR A 582 13.56 -18.91 3.55
N GLU A 583 13.86 -20.05 2.96
CA GLU A 583 13.79 -20.24 1.51
C GLU A 583 12.32 -20.39 1.09
N CYS A 584 11.90 -19.62 0.10
CA CYS A 584 10.56 -19.69 -0.46
C CYS A 584 10.47 -20.94 -1.33
N LYS A 585 9.83 -22.00 -0.83
CA LYS A 585 9.53 -23.19 -1.63
C LYS A 585 8.32 -22.89 -2.51
N VAL A 586 8.58 -22.65 -3.79
CA VAL A 586 7.51 -22.63 -4.78
C VAL A 586 7.09 -24.08 -4.99
N GLU A 587 6.03 -24.51 -4.32
CA GLU A 587 5.32 -25.70 -4.75
C GLU A 587 4.79 -25.40 -6.14
N THR A 588 5.34 -26.09 -7.14
CA THR A 588 4.91 -25.96 -8.54
C THR A 588 3.48 -26.49 -8.61
N LEU A 589 2.51 -25.57 -8.68
CA LEU A 589 1.09 -25.87 -8.89
C LEU A 589 0.82 -26.33 -10.32
#